data_AF-A0A269VKX2-F1
#
_entry.id   AF-A0A269VKX2-F1
#
_cell.length_a   1.000
_cell.length_b   1.000
_cell.length_c   1.000
_cell.angle_alpha   90.00
_cell.angle_beta   90.00
_cell.angle_gamma   90.00
#
_symmetry.space_group_name_H-M   'P 1'
#
loop_
_entity.id
_entity.type
_entity.pdbx_description
1 polymer ?
#
loop_
_entity_poly.entity_id
_entity_poly.type
_entity_poly.pdbx_seq_one_letter_code
_entity_poly.pdbx_strand_id
1 'polypeptide(L)'
;IIIYAYSQRIYSSRQIAKAVRENIPFMWLAARQRPDFRTINRFRSERMKDVLEKVFTAVLELLVEEGYIKLEHYFVDGTKIEA
;
A
#
# COMPACT_ATOMS: atom_id res chain seq x y z
N ILE A 1 4.52 -3.96 3.98
CA ILE A 1 5.04 -2.65 3.51
C ILE A 1 4.25 -2.00 2.37
N ILE A 2 3.80 -2.73 1.32
CA ILE A 2 3.12 -2.13 0.17
C ILE A 2 1.75 -1.55 0.54
N ILE A 3 0.91 -2.32 1.26
CA ILE A 3 -0.40 -1.85 1.73
C ILE A 3 -0.27 -0.57 2.56
N TYR A 4 0.64 -0.57 3.54
CA TYR A 4 0.95 0.60 4.34
C TYR A 4 1.51 1.77 3.51
N ALA A 5 2.29 1.50 2.46
CA ALA A 5 2.72 2.56 1.56
C ALA A 5 1.54 3.22 0.86
N TYR A 6 0.57 2.42 0.39
CA TYR A 6 -0.58 2.91 -0.35
C TYR A 6 -1.54 3.69 0.56
N SER A 7 -1.72 3.27 1.81
CA SER A 7 -2.48 4.05 2.80
C SER A 7 -1.84 5.42 3.09
N GLN A 8 -0.52 5.54 2.91
CA GLN A 8 0.24 6.79 3.03
C GLN A 8 0.39 7.54 1.70
N ARG A 9 -0.32 7.13 0.63
CA ARG A 9 -0.23 7.67 -0.74
C ARG A 9 1.17 7.57 -1.37
N ILE A 10 1.97 6.59 -0.96
CA ILE A 10 3.30 6.30 -1.49
C ILE A 10 3.22 5.12 -2.46
N TYR A 11 3.15 5.42 -3.76
CA TYR A 11 2.97 4.40 -4.82
C TYR A 11 4.26 4.03 -5.55
N SER A 12 5.29 4.89 -5.52
CA SER A 12 6.55 4.64 -6.22
C SER A 12 7.39 3.61 -5.46
N SER A 13 7.79 2.53 -6.14
CA SER A 13 8.68 1.51 -5.56
C SER A 13 10.01 2.10 -5.07
N ARG A 14 10.49 3.19 -5.70
CA ARG A 14 11.67 3.94 -5.26
C ARG A 14 11.42 4.68 -3.94
N GLN A 15 10.26 5.32 -3.80
CA GLN A 15 9.87 5.98 -2.55
C GLN A 15 9.67 4.96 -1.43
N ILE A 16 9.06 3.80 -1.71
CA ILE A 16 8.91 2.70 -0.74
C ILE A 16 10.29 2.19 -0.30
N ALA A 17 11.21 1.95 -1.24
CA ALA A 17 12.57 1.52 -0.91
C ALA A 17 13.33 2.54 -0.04
N LYS A 18 13.09 3.84 -0.28
CA LYS A 18 13.62 4.93 0.56
C LYS A 18 12.99 4.91 1.96
N ALA A 19 11.67 4.79 2.03
CA ALA A 19 10.94 4.76 3.30
C ALA A 19 11.37 3.59 4.20
N VAL A 20 11.65 2.41 3.64
CA VAL A 20 12.16 1.26 4.41
C VAL A 20 13.56 1.50 5.02
N ARG A 21 14.29 2.52 4.57
CA ARG A 21 15.57 2.93 5.17
C ARG A 21 15.46 4.07 6.18
N GLU A 22 14.49 4.96 6.01
CA GLU A 22 14.45 6.26 6.69
C GLU A 22 13.25 6.42 7.63
N ASN A 23 12.18 5.64 7.45
CA ASN A 23 10.93 5.78 8.20
C ASN A 23 10.74 4.61 9.17
N ILE A 24 10.65 4.91 10.48
CA ILE A 24 10.59 3.91 11.56
C ILE A 24 9.44 2.90 11.36
N PRO A 25 8.18 3.31 11.11
CA PRO A 25 7.10 2.40 10.75
C PRO A 25 7.44 1.43 9.62
N PHE A 26 8.06 1.91 8.53
CA PHE A 26 8.46 1.05 7.43
C PHE A 26 9.59 0.09 7.81
N MET A 27 10.56 0.54 8.61
CA MET A 27 11.65 -0.31 9.11
C MET A 27 11.12 -1.44 10.00
N TRP A 28 10.12 -1.14 10.85
CA TRP A 28 9.47 -2.12 11.70
C TRP A 28 8.65 -3.12 10.87
N LEU A 29 7.80 -2.63 9.95
CA LEU A 29 7.01 -3.46 9.05
C LEU A 29 7.84 -4.32 8.09
N ALA A 30 9.06 -3.89 7.77
CA ALA A 30 10.00 -4.65 6.96
C ALA A 30 10.87 -5.61 7.79
N ALA A 31 10.69 -5.70 9.10
CA ALA A 31 11.56 -6.44 10.01
C ALA A 31 13.06 -6.11 9.79
N ARG A 32 13.38 -4.82 9.60
CA ARG A 32 14.69 -4.28 9.23
C ARG A 32 15.29 -4.78 7.90
N GLN A 33 14.56 -5.56 7.10
CA GLN A 33 14.95 -5.87 5.73
C GLN A 33 14.96 -4.57 4.90
N ARG A 34 15.87 -4.50 3.93
CA ARG A 34 16.02 -3.32 3.05
C ARG A 34 15.88 -3.72 1.58
N PRO A 35 14.71 -4.21 1.14
CA PRO A 35 14.49 -4.55 -0.26
C PRO A 35 14.69 -3.31 -1.13
N ASP A 36 15.39 -3.48 -2.24
CA ASP A 36 15.57 -2.43 -3.22
C ASP A 36 14.28 -2.19 -4.04
N PHE A 37 14.27 -1.09 -4.80
CA PHE A 37 13.09 -0.74 -5.60
C PHE A 37 12.76 -1.80 -6.67
N ARG A 38 13.75 -2.57 -7.14
CA ARG A 38 13.56 -3.65 -8.11
C ARG A 38 12.83 -4.83 -7.48
N THR A 39 13.24 -5.23 -6.29
CA THR A 39 12.61 -6.30 -5.51
C THR A 39 11.17 -5.95 -5.17
N ILE A 40 10.93 -4.72 -4.70
CA ILE A 40 9.58 -4.22 -4.41
C ILE A 40 8.73 -4.22 -5.68
N ASN A 41 9.27 -3.70 -6.79
CA ASN A 41 8.52 -3.64 -8.04
C ASN A 41 8.20 -5.03 -8.56
N ARG A 42 9.17 -5.95 -8.57
CA ARG A 42 9.00 -7.33 -9.02
C ARG A 42 7.93 -8.05 -8.20
N PHE A 43 8.00 -7.96 -6.87
CA PHE A 43 6.99 -8.55 -6.01
C PHE A 43 5.59 -7.98 -6.28
N ARG A 44 5.49 -6.66 -6.44
CA ARG A 44 4.23 -6.00 -6.79
C ARG A 44 3.67 -6.45 -8.14
N SER A 45 4.49 -6.44 -9.19
CA SER A 45 4.03 -6.66 -10.57
C SER A 45 3.86 -8.13 -10.94
N GLU A 46 4.53 -9.05 -10.24
CA GLU A 46 4.50 -10.48 -10.58
C GLU A 46 3.76 -11.31 -9.53
N ARG A 47 3.96 -11.03 -8.24
CA ARG A 47 3.40 -11.85 -7.15
C ARG A 47 2.08 -11.31 -6.62
N MET A 48 1.92 -9.99 -6.60
CA MET A 48 0.73 -9.35 -6.06
C MET A 48 -0.24 -8.83 -7.12
N LYS A 49 0.07 -8.96 -8.42
CA LYS A 49 -0.68 -8.32 -9.51
C LYS A 49 -2.20 -8.48 -9.40
N ASP A 50 -2.65 -9.71 -9.17
CA ASP A 50 -4.09 -10.05 -9.21
C ASP A 50 -4.75 -10.05 -7.81
N VAL A 51 -3.96 -9.85 -6.76
CA VAL A 51 -4.43 -9.93 -5.35
C VAL A 51 -4.29 -8.62 -4.60
N LEU A 52 -3.51 -7.66 -5.13
CA LEU A 52 -3.21 -6.41 -4.43
C LEU A 52 -4.48 -5.60 -4.13
N GLU A 53 -5.36 -5.48 -5.11
CA GLU A 53 -6.64 -4.80 -4.97
C GLU A 53 -7.50 -5.47 -3.91
N LYS A 54 -7.69 -6.80 -4.00
CA LYS A 54 -8.49 -7.57 -3.04
C LYS A 54 -7.97 -7.42 -1.61
N VAL A 55 -6.66 -7.52 -1.41
CA VAL A 55 -6.04 -7.39 -0.09
C VAL A 55 -6.17 -5.96 0.43
N PHE A 56 -6.00 -4.96 -0.44
CA PHE A 56 -6.15 -3.56 -0.05
C PHE A 56 -7.59 -3.24 0.37
N THR A 57 -8.58 -3.69 -0.41
CA THR A 57 -9.99 -3.55 -0.10
C THR A 57 -10.35 -4.23 1.21
N ALA A 58 -9.93 -5.49 1.42
CA ALA A 58 -10.20 -6.21 2.67
C ALA A 58 -9.61 -5.51 3.91
N VAL A 59 -8.44 -4.89 3.77
CA VAL A 59 -7.84 -4.10 4.86
C VAL A 59 -8.65 -2.83 5.13
N LEU A 60 -9.16 -2.15 4.10
CA LEU A 60 -10.03 -0.99 4.29
C LEU A 60 -11.36 -1.37 4.94
N GLU A 61 -11.99 -2.45 4.47
CA GLU A 61 -13.24 -2.98 5.05
C GLU A 61 -13.06 -3.28 6.54
N LEU A 62 -11.99 -3.99 6.91
CA LEU A 62 -11.68 -4.27 8.31
C LEU A 62 -11.54 -2.98 9.15
N LEU A 63 -10.86 -1.96 8.63
CA LEU A 63 -10.69 -0.69 9.35
C LEU A 63 -12.00 0.08 9.51
N VAL A 64 -12.95 -0.08 8.57
CA VAL A 64 -14.29 0.50 8.64
C VAL A 64 -15.13 -0.23 9.67
N GLU A 65 -15.14 -1.56 9.62
CA GLU A 65 -15.87 -2.41 10.56
C GLU A 65 -15.45 -2.16 12.01
N GLU A 66 -14.15 -1.98 12.23
CA GLU A 66 -13.58 -1.66 13.55
C GLU A 66 -13.73 -0.17 13.94
N GLY A 67 -14.30 0.67 13.07
CA GLY A 67 -14.55 2.09 13.34
C GLY A 67 -13.31 2.99 13.33
N TYR A 68 -12.17 2.51 12.82
CA TYR A 68 -10.93 3.29 12.71
C TYR A 68 -10.97 4.33 11.59
N ILE A 69 -11.77 4.11 10.54
CA ILE A 69 -11.92 5.03 9.41
C ILE A 69 -13.39 5.22 9.05
N LYS A 70 -13.76 6.43 8.63
CA LYS A 70 -15.05 6.73 7.99
C LYS A 70 -14.85 6.76 6.49
N LEU A 71 -15.60 5.94 5.74
CA LEU A 71 -15.52 5.83 4.27
C LEU A 71 -15.96 7.09 3.51
N GLU A 72 -16.49 8.11 4.21
CA GLU A 72 -17.12 9.30 3.65
C GLU A 72 -16.21 10.16 2.74
N HIS A 73 -14.88 10.00 2.83
CA HIS A 73 -13.91 10.78 2.04
C HIS A 73 -12.96 9.96 1.17
N TYR A 74 -13.10 8.63 1.14
CA TYR A 74 -12.21 7.74 0.40
C TYR A 74 -12.85 7.24 -0.89
N PHE A 75 -13.52 8.14 -1.63
CA PHE A 75 -13.74 7.91 -3.04
C PHE A 75 -12.37 7.70 -3.67
N VAL A 76 -12.18 6.48 -4.15
CA VAL A 76 -11.09 6.06 -5.01
C VAL A 76 -11.13 6.99 -6.22
N ASP A 77 -10.30 8.03 -6.19
CA ASP A 77 -9.97 8.92 -7.30
C ASP A 77 -9.23 8.09 -8.37
N GLY A 78 -9.99 7.21 -9.00
CA GLY A 78 -9.52 6.18 -9.93
C GLY A 78 -10.61 5.68 -10.88
N THR A 79 -11.89 5.81 -10.53
CA THR A 79 -12.98 5.66 -11.51
C THR A 79 -13.22 7.00 -12.22
N LYS A 80 -12.50 7.22 -13.33
CA LYS A 80 -13.05 8.01 -14.44
C LYS A 80 -14.22 7.21 -15.00
N ILE A 81 -15.43 7.47 -14.53
CA ILE A 81 -16.63 7.14 -15.27
C ILE A 81 -16.74 8.21 -16.35
N GLU A 82 -16.21 7.92 -17.54
CA GLU A 82 -16.66 8.60 -18.75
C GLU A 82 -18.12 8.19 -18.94
N ALA A 83 -19.01 9.18 -18.82
CA ALA A 83 -20.41 9.10 -19.19
C ALA A 83 -20.59 9.79 -20.54
#